data_AF-A0A967ZJG0-F1
#
_entry.id   AF-A0A967ZJG0-F1
#
_cell.length_a   1.000
_cell.length_b   1.000
_cell.length_c   1.000
_cell.angle_alpha   90.00
_cell.angle_beta   90.00
_cell.angle_gamma   90.00
#
_symmetry.space_group_name_H-M   'P 1'
#
loop_
_entity.id
_entity.type
_entity.pdbx_description
1 polymer ?
#
loop_
_entity_poly.entity_id
_entity_poly.type
_entity_poly.pdbx_seq_one_letter_code
_entity_poly.pdbx_strand_id
1 'polypeptide(L)' 'IDFGSRRTHGHDAGLKAARSLYLAGFDATSNVLAGQRYGIPVAGTMAHSYIQAHDDELDAFRAFA' A
#
# COMPACT_ATOMS: atom_id res chain seq x y z
N ILE A 1 8.86 -3.01 3.58
CA ILE A 1 7.68 -2.61 2.77
C ILE A 1 7.39 -1.13 2.99
N ASP A 2 7.17 -0.35 1.94
CA ASP A 2 6.85 1.08 1.97
C ASP A 2 5.33 1.35 1.96
N PHE A 3 4.84 2.06 2.99
CA PHE A 3 3.46 2.55 3.12
C PHE A 3 3.36 4.09 3.22
N GLY A 4 4.44 4.80 2.88
CA GLY A 4 4.63 6.23 3.16
C GLY A 4 3.84 7.18 2.26
N SER A 5 3.29 6.72 1.14
CA SER A 5 2.72 7.57 0.08
C SER A 5 1.70 8.61 0.55
N ARG A 6 0.93 8.32 1.61
CA ARG A 6 -0.08 9.25 2.15
C ARG A 6 0.49 10.42 2.98
N ARG A 7 1.78 10.39 3.28
CA ARG A 7 2.52 11.39 4.07
C ARG A 7 3.69 12.01 3.31
N THR A 8 4.06 11.46 2.15
CA THR A 8 5.11 12.02 1.31
C THR A 8 4.65 13.32 0.65
N HIS A 9 5.59 14.24 0.41
CA HIS A 9 5.33 15.58 -0.14
C HIS A 9 4.94 15.56 -1.63
N GLY A 10 3.67 15.21 -1.90
CA GLY A 10 3.11 15.20 -3.24
C GLY A 10 3.34 13.88 -4.00
N HIS A 11 2.63 13.73 -5.11
CA HIS A 11 2.56 12.48 -5.87
C HIS A 11 3.91 12.06 -6.47
N ASP A 12 4.64 13.01 -7.04
CA ASP A 12 5.95 12.74 -7.65
C ASP A 12 6.97 12.29 -6.59
N ALA A 13 6.99 12.95 -5.43
CA ALA A 13 7.84 12.54 -4.31
C ALA A 13 7.44 11.15 -3.78
N GLY A 14 6.14 10.84 -3.68
CA GLY A 14 5.66 9.51 -3.30
C GLY A 14 6.12 8.41 -4.25
N LEU A 15 6.09 8.67 -5.55
CA LEU A 15 6.55 7.73 -6.58
C LEU A 15 8.08 7.51 -6.52
N LYS A 16 8.85 8.60 -6.38
CA LYS A 16 10.31 8.53 -6.27
C LYS A 16 10.75 7.90 -4.95
N ALA A 17 10.06 8.19 -3.85
CA ALA A 17 10.32 7.59 -2.54
C ALA A 17 10.14 6.06 -2.58
N ALA A 18 9.04 5.56 -3.15
CA ALA A 18 8.81 4.13 -3.30
C ALA A 18 9.95 3.44 -4.07
N ARG A 19 10.44 4.06 -5.15
CA ARG A 19 11.60 3.56 -5.91
C ARG A 19 12.90 3.61 -5.11
N SER A 20 13.20 4.74 -4.49
CA SER A 20 14.43 4.93 -3.71
C SER A 20 14.49 3.98 -2.52
N LEU A 21 13.37 3.76 -1.82
CA LEU A 21 13.28 2.83 -0.69
C LEU A 21 13.49 1.38 -1.15
N TYR A 22 12.94 0.99 -2.29
CA TYR A 22 13.19 -0.34 -2.86
C TYR A 22 14.68 -0.55 -3.18
N LEU A 23 15.32 0.43 -3.82
CA LEU A 23 16.77 0.40 -4.08
C LEU A 23 17.61 0.39 -2.80
N ALA A 24 17.11 0.99 -1.71
CA ALA A 24 17.75 0.99 -0.41
C ALA A 24 17.55 -0.32 0.39
N GLY A 25 16.81 -1.29 -0.16
CA GLY A 25 16.63 -2.62 0.43
C GLY A 25 15.24 -2.91 1.00
N PHE A 26 14.22 -2.10 0.68
CA PHE A 26 12.84 -2.48 0.99
C PHE A 26 12.36 -3.53 -0.01
N ASP A 27 11.58 -4.51 0.45
CA ASP A 27 11.14 -5.61 -0.43
C ASP A 27 9.91 -5.30 -1.31
N ALA A 28 9.11 -4.30 -0.95
CA ALA A 28 7.83 -3.99 -1.61
C ALA A 28 7.32 -2.57 -1.28
N THR A 29 6.31 -2.09 -2.00
CA THR A 29 5.59 -0.81 -1.74
C THR A 29 4.08 -0.98 -1.87
N SER A 30 3.29 -0.14 -1.22
CA SER A 30 1.84 -0.05 -1.48
C SER A 30 1.49 0.88 -2.64
N ASN A 31 2.46 1.57 -3.23
CA ASN A 31 2.22 2.47 -4.35
C ASN A 31 2.08 1.67 -5.65
N VAL A 32 0.84 1.41 -6.08
CA VAL A 32 0.52 0.63 -7.28
C VAL A 32 1.16 1.22 -8.54
N LEU A 33 1.23 2.55 -8.66
CA LEU A 33 1.87 3.21 -9.80
C LEU A 33 3.38 2.95 -9.82
N ALA A 34 4.02 2.89 -8.65
CA ALA A 34 5.44 2.52 -8.54
C ALA A 34 5.66 1.06 -8.96
N GLY A 35 4.77 0.15 -8.54
CA GLY A 35 4.79 -1.25 -9.00
C GLY A 35 4.66 -1.36 -10.52
N GLN A 36 3.70 -0.66 -11.12
CA GLN A 36 3.49 -0.64 -12.56
C GLN A 36 4.69 -0.06 -13.33
N ARG A 37 5.28 1.06 -12.86
CA ARG A 37 6.33 1.77 -13.59
C ARG A 37 7.73 1.20 -13.40
N TYR A 38 8.00 0.62 -12.23
CA TYR A 38 9.36 0.21 -11.83
C TYR A 38 9.48 -1.29 -11.56
N GLY A 39 8.40 -2.07 -11.67
CA GLY A 39 8.41 -3.51 -11.41
C GLY A 39 8.63 -3.86 -9.93
N ILE A 40 8.37 -2.92 -9.01
CA ILE A 40 8.51 -3.15 -7.57
C ILE A 40 7.35 -4.03 -7.08
N PRO A 41 7.59 -5.09 -6.29
CA PRO A 41 6.52 -5.88 -5.71
C PRO A 41 5.53 -4.99 -4.93
N VAL A 42 4.23 -5.19 -5.20
CA VAL A 42 3.15 -4.44 -4.54
C VAL A 42 2.62 -5.24 -3.36
N ALA A 43 2.45 -4.60 -2.21
CA ALA A 43 1.88 -5.22 -1.02
C ALA A 43 0.88 -4.30 -0.31
N GLY A 44 -0.16 -4.89 0.26
CA GLY A 44 -1.19 -4.19 1.04
C GLY A 44 -2.10 -5.16 1.77
N THR A 45 -2.82 -4.64 2.76
CA THR A 45 -3.86 -5.35 3.52
C THR A 45 -5.20 -4.68 3.31
N MET A 46 -6.28 -5.33 3.75
CA MET A 46 -7.55 -4.63 3.98
C MET A 46 -7.34 -3.46 4.95
N ALA A 47 -8.06 -2.36 4.72
CA ALA A 47 -8.04 -1.19 5.59
C ALA A 47 -9.15 -1.28 6.65
N HIS A 48 -9.00 -0.58 7.78
CA HIS A 48 -10.04 -0.50 8.82
C HIS A 48 -11.41 -0.07 8.28
N SER A 49 -11.43 0.83 7.30
CA SER A 49 -12.68 1.30 6.68
C SER A 49 -13.49 0.17 6.05
N TYR A 50 -12.85 -0.91 5.62
CA TYR A 50 -13.55 -2.09 5.13
C TYR A 50 -14.28 -2.81 6.27
N ILE A 51 -13.62 -3.03 7.41
CA ILE A 51 -14.25 -3.61 8.60
C ILE A 51 -15.40 -2.73 9.09
N GLN A 52 -15.18 -1.42 9.19
CA GLN A 52 -16.16 -0.45 9.68
C GLN A 52 -17.39 -0.28 8.79
N ALA A 53 -17.34 -0.79 7.55
CA ALA A 53 -18.48 -0.79 6.64
C ALA A 53 -19.44 -1.97 6.86
N HIS A 54 -19.09 -2.92 7.74
CA HIS A 54 -19.92 -4.06 8.11
C HIS A 54 -20.47 -3.87 9.53
N ASP A 55 -21.59 -4.53 9.82
CA ASP A 55 -22.20 -4.49 11.15
C ASP A 55 -21.39 -5.29 12.20
N ASP A 56 -20.65 -6.30 11.76
CA ASP A 56 -19.82 -7.16 12.60
C ASP A 56 -18.45 -7.45 11.96
N GLU A 57 -17.42 -7.56 12.79
CA GLU A 57 -16.03 -7.79 12.36
C GLU A 57 -15.83 -9.17 11.72
N LEU A 58 -16.48 -10.22 12.25
CA LEU A 58 -16.36 -11.57 11.73
C LEU A 58 -16.96 -11.69 10.33
N ASP A 59 -18.07 -10.98 10.09
CA ASP A 59 -18.71 -10.93 8.78
C ASP A 59 -17.83 -10.19 7.76
N ALA A 60 -17.16 -9.12 8.18
CA ALA A 60 -16.17 -8.45 7.33
C ALA A 60 -15.00 -9.37 6.96
N PHE A 61 -14.44 -10.13 7.91
CA PHE A 61 -13.36 -11.07 7.60
C PHE A 61 -13.81 -12.20 6.67
N ARG A 62 -15.03 -12.73 6.86
CA ARG A 62 -15.60 -13.74 5.95
C ARG A 62 -15.84 -13.20 4.54
N ALA A 63 -16.23 -11.93 4.41
CA ALA A 63 -16.45 -11.29 3.11
C ALA A 63 -15.14 -10.99 2.35
N PHE A 64 -14.00 -10.90 3.05
CA PHE A 64 -12.70 -10.63 2.46
C PHE A 64 -11.95 -11.90 2.02
N ALA A 65 -12.26 -13.05 2.63
CA ALA A 65 -11.61 -14.35 2.40
C ALA A 65 -12.15 -15.08 1.17
#